data_AF-A0AAW1PX94-F1
#
_entry.id   AF-A0AAW1PX94-F1
#
_cell.length_a   1.000
_cell.length_b   1.000
_cell.length_c   1.000
_cell.angle_alpha   90.00
_cell.angle_beta   90.00
_cell.angle_gamma   90.00
#
_symmetry.space_group_name_H-M   'P 1'
#
loop_
_entity.id
_entity.type
_entity.pdbx_description
1 polymer ?
#
loop_
_entity_poly.entity_id
_entity_poly.type
_entity_poly.pdbx_seq_one_letter_code
_entity_poly.pdbx_strand_id
1 'polypeptide(L)'
;MQNPPNIQAAFVYLVKAGEEHLLATSLLLLQQRFLRKWPYPVLVFLDDTASAYQLLHFHVAIPAGVQAHFVRLHDFSRFPEGFPEGFDSSHYGRMVHTNRDFPSYNHMIRFWWRQVFHHPIVRELDYYVRMDTDSFILSDIDYDFIYSMQQDGLTYGYVAEGFDGPEFTTGLFDFVADYLDSHVAARELAFRNNLWLPDPEDRDKHGPHLFYNNFEVVSVQRLISNAQYMEFVDAVDQSYNIYWYRWGDAPLRFYAAKLALQYDMEVRILCGIDYYHQGRLDRTC
;
A
#
# COMPACT_ATOMS: atom_id res chain seq x y z
N MET A 1 -23.97 -16.36 15.55
CA MET A 1 -22.86 -15.55 15.03
C MET A 1 -22.35 -14.74 16.21
N GLN A 2 -21.22 -15.15 16.80
CA GLN A 2 -20.59 -14.34 17.85
C GLN A 2 -20.21 -13.00 17.20
N ASN A 3 -20.58 -11.89 17.83
CA ASN A 3 -20.07 -10.58 17.41
C ASN A 3 -18.54 -10.70 17.33
N PRO A 4 -17.91 -10.27 16.22
CA PRO A 4 -16.46 -10.19 16.22
C PRO A 4 -16.01 -9.36 17.43
N PRO A 5 -14.86 -9.67 18.06
CA PRO A 5 -14.26 -8.77 19.03
C PRO A 5 -14.16 -7.37 18.43
N ASN A 6 -14.06 -6.35 19.30
CA ASN A 6 -14.04 -4.95 18.91
C ASN A 6 -12.74 -4.58 18.16
N ILE A 7 -12.52 -5.15 16.96
CA ILE A 7 -11.40 -4.83 16.07
C ILE A 7 -11.64 -3.44 15.53
N GLN A 8 -10.73 -2.52 15.83
CA GLN A 8 -10.73 -1.20 15.21
C GLN A 8 -10.09 -1.33 13.81
N ALA A 9 -10.90 -1.50 12.79
CA ALA A 9 -10.40 -1.59 11.42
C ALA A 9 -11.22 -0.75 10.45
N ALA A 10 -10.57 -0.31 9.37
CA ALA A 10 -11.23 0.44 8.31
C ALA A 10 -10.65 0.09 6.94
N PHE A 11 -11.49 0.17 5.92
CA PHE A 11 -11.03 0.23 4.53
C PHE A 11 -10.50 1.65 4.26
N VAL A 12 -9.39 1.76 3.55
CA VAL A 12 -8.70 3.02 3.29
C VAL A 12 -8.54 3.18 1.79
N TYR A 13 -9.11 4.24 1.27
CA TYR A 13 -8.97 4.68 -0.12
C TYR A 13 -8.23 6.00 -0.15
N LEU A 14 -7.25 6.15 -1.03
CA LEU A 14 -6.73 7.45 -1.43
C LEU A 14 -7.31 7.79 -2.79
N VAL A 15 -8.02 8.90 -2.91
CA VAL A 15 -8.81 9.21 -4.11
C VAL A 15 -8.27 10.42 -4.87
N LYS A 16 -8.31 10.35 -6.20
CA LYS A 16 -8.02 11.48 -7.09
C LYS A 16 -9.30 11.93 -7.78
N ALA A 17 -9.42 13.24 -8.03
CA ALA A 17 -10.56 13.78 -8.78
C ALA A 17 -10.69 13.12 -10.16
N GLY A 18 -11.93 12.86 -10.58
CA GLY A 18 -12.25 12.13 -11.82
C GLY A 18 -12.44 10.62 -11.63
N GLU A 19 -12.09 10.07 -10.47
CA GLU A 19 -12.23 8.64 -10.15
C GLU A 19 -13.51 8.33 -9.37
N GLU A 20 -14.45 9.27 -9.25
CA GLU A 20 -15.66 9.13 -8.41
C GLU A 20 -16.52 7.93 -8.85
N HIS A 21 -16.60 7.68 -10.15
CA HIS A 21 -17.32 6.54 -10.72
C HIS A 21 -16.64 5.19 -10.45
N LEU A 22 -15.30 5.17 -10.40
CA LEU A 22 -14.52 3.98 -10.05
C LEU A 22 -14.71 3.67 -8.56
N LEU A 23 -14.56 4.69 -7.70
CA LEU A 23 -14.83 4.58 -6.28
C LEU A 23 -16.25 4.06 -6.01
N ALA A 24 -17.27 4.64 -6.66
CA ALA A 24 -18.65 4.21 -6.51
C ALA A 24 -18.82 2.71 -6.82
N THR A 25 -18.18 2.25 -7.90
CA THR A 25 -18.22 0.85 -8.33
C THR A 25 -17.49 -0.05 -7.32
N SER A 26 -16.29 0.35 -6.89
CA SER A 26 -15.50 -0.38 -5.88
C SER A 26 -16.26 -0.54 -4.58
N LEU A 27 -16.80 0.56 -4.04
CA LEU A 27 -17.58 0.54 -2.80
C LEU A 27 -18.88 -0.23 -2.93
N LEU A 28 -19.54 -0.20 -4.09
CA LEU A 28 -20.78 -0.96 -4.32
C LEU A 28 -20.51 -2.46 -4.27
N LEU A 29 -19.45 -2.90 -4.95
CA LEU A 29 -19.04 -4.30 -4.94
C LEU A 29 -18.57 -4.71 -3.55
N LEU A 30 -17.70 -3.92 -2.90
CA LEU A 30 -17.27 -4.15 -1.53
C LEU A 30 -18.47 -4.26 -0.55
N GLN A 31 -19.47 -3.38 -0.69
CA GLN A 31 -20.70 -3.43 0.09
C GLN A 31 -21.47 -4.72 -0.11
N GLN A 32 -21.67 -5.14 -1.36
CA GLN A 32 -22.41 -6.35 -1.72
C GLN A 32 -21.68 -7.63 -1.31
N ARG A 33 -20.35 -7.65 -1.43
CA ARG A 33 -19.54 -8.86 -1.27
C ARG A 33 -19.03 -9.07 0.15
N PHE A 34 -18.82 -7.99 0.92
CA PHE A 34 -18.20 -8.05 2.25
C PHE A 34 -18.92 -7.20 3.31
N LEU A 35 -19.06 -5.89 3.13
CA LEU A 35 -19.47 -4.99 4.23
C LEU A 35 -20.91 -5.20 4.73
N ARG A 36 -21.82 -5.75 3.90
CA ARG A 36 -23.16 -6.14 4.37
C ARG A 36 -23.13 -7.22 5.46
N LYS A 37 -22.08 -8.07 5.48
CA LYS A 37 -21.85 -9.12 6.49
C LYS A 37 -21.03 -8.57 7.66
N TRP A 38 -20.00 -7.76 7.38
CA TRP A 38 -19.11 -7.16 8.38
C TRP A 38 -18.94 -5.65 8.13
N PRO A 39 -19.70 -4.80 8.82
CA PRO A 39 -19.86 -3.39 8.48
C PRO A 39 -18.70 -2.51 8.99
N TYR A 40 -17.48 -2.78 8.53
CA TYR A 40 -16.32 -1.93 8.81
C TYR A 40 -16.46 -0.55 8.14
N PRO A 41 -16.00 0.53 8.79
CA PRO A 41 -15.99 1.87 8.19
C PRO A 41 -15.03 1.96 7.01
N VAL A 42 -15.29 2.95 6.15
CA VAL A 42 -14.43 3.32 5.02
C VAL A 42 -13.88 4.71 5.26
N LEU A 43 -12.56 4.87 5.19
CA LEU A 43 -11.86 6.14 5.20
C LEU A 43 -11.50 6.51 3.77
N VAL A 44 -12.01 7.65 3.32
CA VAL A 44 -11.73 8.21 1.99
C VAL A 44 -10.79 9.38 2.18
N PHE A 45 -9.51 9.16 1.90
CA PHE A 45 -8.46 10.15 1.95
C PHE A 45 -8.42 10.94 0.65
N LEU A 46 -8.33 12.27 0.78
CA LEU A 46 -8.25 13.19 -0.34
C LEU A 46 -7.24 14.30 -0.05
N ASP A 47 -6.64 14.84 -1.11
CA ASP A 47 -5.78 16.02 -1.03
C ASP A 47 -6.56 17.22 -0.44
N ASP A 48 -5.93 17.98 0.46
CA ASP A 48 -6.57 19.14 1.10
C ASP A 48 -6.92 20.27 0.13
N THR A 49 -6.34 20.28 -1.08
CA THR A 49 -6.72 21.17 -2.19
C THR A 49 -8.04 20.80 -2.86
N ALA A 50 -8.65 19.66 -2.53
CA ALA A 50 -9.93 19.26 -3.11
C ALA A 50 -11.04 20.28 -2.83
N SER A 51 -11.67 20.74 -3.91
CA SER A 51 -12.79 21.68 -3.90
C SER A 51 -14.03 21.11 -3.21
N ALA A 52 -14.92 22.00 -2.76
CA ALA A 52 -16.24 21.60 -2.24
C ALA A 52 -17.06 20.80 -3.28
N TYR A 53 -16.87 21.08 -4.56
CA TYR A 53 -17.52 20.35 -5.66
C TYR A 53 -17.02 18.91 -5.73
N GLN A 54 -15.69 18.70 -5.72
CA GLN A 54 -15.12 17.34 -5.70
C GLN A 54 -15.58 16.56 -4.47
N LEU A 55 -15.56 17.19 -3.28
CA LEU A 55 -16.08 16.56 -2.08
C LEU A 55 -17.54 16.12 -2.24
N LEU A 56 -18.41 17.00 -2.75
CA LEU A 56 -19.81 16.68 -2.98
C LEU A 56 -19.97 15.48 -3.92
N HIS A 57 -19.18 15.43 -4.99
CA HIS A 57 -19.23 14.33 -5.95
C HIS A 57 -18.81 13.00 -5.33
N PHE A 58 -17.76 12.99 -4.51
CA PHE A 58 -17.41 11.78 -3.77
C PHE A 58 -18.48 11.39 -2.74
N HIS A 59 -19.09 12.34 -2.03
CA HIS A 59 -20.18 12.03 -1.09
C HIS A 59 -21.36 11.38 -1.79
N VAL A 60 -21.74 11.87 -2.98
CA VAL A 60 -22.82 11.30 -3.79
C VAL A 60 -22.45 9.93 -4.38
N ALA A 61 -21.16 9.67 -4.56
CA ALA A 61 -20.64 8.39 -5.05
C ALA A 61 -20.72 7.26 -3.99
N ILE A 62 -20.88 7.58 -2.70
CA ILE A 62 -20.94 6.57 -1.63
C ILE A 62 -22.24 5.77 -1.73
N PRO A 63 -22.19 4.44 -1.95
CA PRO A 63 -23.38 3.60 -2.01
C PRO A 63 -24.10 3.52 -0.65
N ALA A 64 -25.42 3.31 -0.71
CA ALA A 64 -26.22 3.12 0.50
C ALA A 64 -25.71 1.93 1.35
N GLY A 65 -25.59 2.14 2.65
CA GLY A 65 -25.09 1.14 3.61
C GLY A 65 -23.59 1.20 3.88
N VAL A 66 -22.81 1.95 3.08
CA VAL A 66 -21.39 2.18 3.33
C VAL A 66 -21.20 3.32 4.34
N GLN A 67 -20.48 3.04 5.43
CA GLN A 67 -20.14 4.03 6.44
C GLN A 67 -18.82 4.72 6.07
N ALA A 68 -18.90 5.77 5.24
CA ALA A 68 -17.73 6.49 4.75
C ALA A 68 -17.41 7.75 5.57
N HIS A 69 -16.12 7.96 5.85
CA HIS A 69 -15.58 9.16 6.48
C HIS A 69 -14.52 9.78 5.58
N PHE A 70 -14.64 11.08 5.31
CA PHE A 70 -13.71 11.81 4.46
C PHE A 70 -12.58 12.42 5.29
N VAL A 71 -11.34 12.17 4.86
CA VAL A 71 -10.13 12.61 5.56
C VAL A 71 -9.31 13.47 4.61
N ARG A 72 -9.04 14.72 5.00
CA ARG A 72 -8.18 15.62 4.22
C ARG A 72 -6.72 15.42 4.61
N LEU A 73 -5.88 15.19 3.62
CA LEU A 73 -4.43 15.12 3.77
C LEU A 73 -3.82 16.49 3.64
N HIS A 74 -3.44 17.06 4.78
CA HIS A 74 -2.65 18.28 4.81
C HIS A 74 -1.22 18.00 4.34
N ASP A 75 -0.68 18.91 3.53
CA ASP A 75 0.70 18.87 3.05
C ASP A 75 1.04 17.63 2.19
N PHE A 76 0.04 16.93 1.65
CA PHE A 76 0.21 15.76 0.79
C PHE A 76 1.12 16.05 -0.41
N SER A 77 0.88 17.19 -1.06
CA SER A 77 1.59 17.65 -2.25
C SER A 77 2.93 18.33 -1.94
N ARG A 78 3.44 18.29 -0.70
CA ARG A 78 4.76 18.83 -0.34
C ARG A 78 5.86 17.77 -0.51
N PHE A 79 6.99 18.18 -1.05
CA PHE A 79 8.20 17.38 -1.04
C PHE A 79 8.69 17.17 0.41
N PRO A 80 9.38 16.05 0.71
CA PRO A 80 9.97 15.84 2.02
C PRO A 80 10.97 16.95 2.37
N GLU A 81 11.14 17.19 3.67
CA GLU A 81 12.14 18.13 4.15
C GLU A 81 13.54 17.72 3.67
N GLY A 82 14.35 18.70 3.26
CA GLY A 82 15.68 18.46 2.70
C GLY A 82 15.71 17.96 1.25
N PHE A 83 14.54 17.81 0.59
CA PHE A 83 14.51 17.42 -0.82
C PHE A 83 15.31 18.43 -1.68
N PRO A 84 16.26 17.97 -2.52
CA PRO A 84 17.19 18.87 -3.22
C PRO A 84 16.50 19.91 -4.10
N GLU A 85 16.90 21.17 -3.93
CA GLU A 85 16.51 22.24 -4.86
C GLU A 85 17.11 21.99 -6.25
N GLY A 86 16.33 22.27 -7.30
CA GLY A 86 16.78 22.08 -8.68
C GLY A 86 16.80 20.63 -9.17
N PHE A 87 16.09 19.73 -8.49
CA PHE A 87 15.84 18.37 -8.95
C PHE A 87 15.39 18.33 -10.42
N ASP A 88 16.13 17.60 -11.26
CA ASP A 88 15.78 17.42 -12.67
C ASP A 88 14.82 16.25 -12.86
N SER A 89 13.54 16.57 -13.03
CA SER A 89 12.48 15.60 -13.34
C SER A 89 12.48 15.16 -14.81
N SER A 90 13.41 15.60 -15.65
CA SER A 90 13.45 15.24 -17.08
C SER A 90 13.59 13.74 -17.32
N HIS A 91 14.13 12.98 -16.37
CA HIS A 91 14.18 11.52 -16.46
C HIS A 91 12.77 10.88 -16.36
N TYR A 92 11.81 11.49 -15.66
CA TYR A 92 10.39 11.09 -15.75
C TYR A 92 9.82 11.32 -17.13
N GLY A 93 10.27 12.38 -17.81
CA GLY A 93 9.99 12.63 -19.22
C GLY A 93 10.53 11.54 -20.16
N ARG A 94 11.38 10.61 -19.67
CA ARG A 94 11.82 9.40 -20.41
C ARG A 94 11.00 8.16 -20.04
N MET A 95 10.23 8.21 -18.95
CA MET A 95 9.23 7.21 -18.56
C MET A 95 7.88 7.42 -19.29
N VAL A 96 7.96 7.84 -20.57
CA VAL A 96 6.88 8.33 -21.46
C VAL A 96 5.67 7.39 -21.57
N HIS A 97 5.81 6.13 -21.15
CA HIS A 97 4.79 5.09 -21.32
C HIS A 97 3.84 4.92 -20.12
N THR A 98 4.02 5.67 -19.02
CA THR A 98 3.28 5.36 -17.77
C THR A 98 2.05 6.22 -17.49
N ASN A 99 1.84 7.35 -18.20
CA ASN A 99 0.76 8.31 -17.90
C ASN A 99 0.70 8.74 -16.40
N ARG A 100 1.82 8.68 -15.68
CA ARG A 100 1.90 9.06 -14.26
C ARG A 100 2.40 10.49 -14.12
N ASP A 101 1.59 11.34 -13.49
CA ASP A 101 1.92 12.75 -13.26
C ASP A 101 2.99 12.90 -12.16
N PHE A 102 4.16 13.44 -12.49
CA PHE A 102 5.13 13.91 -11.49
C PHE A 102 4.74 15.30 -11.00
N PRO A 103 4.81 15.60 -9.69
CA PRO A 103 5.19 14.71 -8.59
C PRO A 103 4.00 13.99 -7.93
N SER A 104 2.77 14.19 -8.40
CA SER A 104 1.54 13.68 -7.75
C SER A 104 1.56 12.17 -7.49
N TYR A 105 2.05 11.38 -8.45
CA TYR A 105 2.17 9.92 -8.29
C TYR A 105 3.22 9.54 -7.24
N ASN A 106 4.31 10.30 -7.15
CA ASN A 106 5.35 10.11 -6.14
C ASN A 106 4.86 10.46 -4.74
N HIS A 107 4.04 11.52 -4.61
CA HIS A 107 3.37 11.84 -3.34
C HIS A 107 2.44 10.71 -2.89
N MET A 108 1.69 10.10 -3.81
CA MET A 108 0.87 8.92 -3.52
C MET A 108 1.72 7.75 -3.02
N ILE A 109 2.82 7.43 -3.72
CA ILE A 109 3.75 6.37 -3.29
C ILE A 109 4.27 6.66 -1.88
N ARG A 110 4.76 7.88 -1.64
CA ARG A 110 5.28 8.28 -0.34
C ARG A 110 4.22 8.23 0.76
N PHE A 111 2.96 8.54 0.43
CA PHE A 111 1.86 8.42 1.37
C PHE A 111 1.68 6.99 1.85
N TRP A 112 1.54 6.03 0.93
CA TRP A 112 1.38 4.62 1.28
C TRP A 112 2.64 4.02 1.90
N TRP A 113 3.81 4.47 1.48
CA TRP A 113 5.08 4.01 2.03
C TRP A 113 5.27 4.45 3.49
N ARG A 114 4.97 5.71 3.79
CA ARG A 114 5.36 6.33 5.06
C ARG A 114 4.22 7.06 5.76
N GLN A 115 3.57 8.02 5.09
CA GLN A 115 2.69 8.97 5.78
C GLN A 115 1.43 8.31 6.37
N VAL A 116 0.91 7.25 5.74
CA VAL A 116 -0.27 6.52 6.21
C VAL A 116 -0.10 6.03 7.65
N PHE A 117 1.10 5.54 8.01
CA PHE A 117 1.42 5.03 9.35
C PHE A 117 1.52 6.13 10.41
N HIS A 118 1.76 7.36 10.00
CA HIS A 118 1.84 8.51 10.90
C HIS A 118 0.50 9.24 11.03
N HIS A 119 -0.47 8.95 10.17
CA HIS A 119 -1.74 9.66 10.17
C HIS A 119 -2.55 9.33 11.44
N PRO A 120 -3.03 10.32 12.22
CA PRO A 120 -3.68 10.09 13.51
C PRO A 120 -4.81 9.07 13.47
N ILE A 121 -5.72 9.17 12.50
CA ILE A 121 -6.85 8.24 12.38
C ILE A 121 -6.42 6.79 12.10
N VAL A 122 -5.32 6.59 11.37
CA VAL A 122 -4.81 5.25 11.04
C VAL A 122 -4.12 4.65 12.25
N ARG A 123 -3.41 5.46 13.04
CA ARG A 123 -2.73 5.02 14.28
C ARG A 123 -3.67 4.52 15.36
N GLU A 124 -4.97 4.84 15.27
CA GLU A 124 -6.00 4.34 16.19
C GLU A 124 -6.58 2.98 15.75
N LEU A 125 -6.23 2.51 14.54
CA LEU A 125 -6.68 1.22 14.03
C LEU A 125 -5.77 0.08 14.52
N ASP A 126 -6.38 -1.09 14.69
CA ASP A 126 -5.70 -2.38 14.75
C ASP A 126 -5.25 -2.81 13.35
N TYR A 127 -6.13 -2.65 12.36
CA TYR A 127 -5.89 -3.00 10.96
C TYR A 127 -6.41 -1.93 10.00
N TYR A 128 -5.71 -1.70 8.89
CA TYR A 128 -6.32 -1.07 7.72
C TYR A 128 -6.37 -2.05 6.54
N VAL A 129 -7.36 -1.87 5.67
CA VAL A 129 -7.45 -2.54 4.38
C VAL A 129 -7.33 -1.50 3.28
N ARG A 130 -6.22 -1.48 2.55
CA ARG A 130 -6.12 -0.61 1.38
C ARG A 130 -6.92 -1.19 0.24
N MET A 131 -7.65 -0.32 -0.44
CA MET A 131 -8.17 -0.57 -1.78
C MET A 131 -7.97 0.68 -2.63
N ASP A 132 -7.47 0.52 -3.85
CA ASP A 132 -7.44 1.62 -4.82
C ASP A 132 -8.83 1.82 -5.45
N THR A 133 -9.11 2.98 -6.04
CA THR A 133 -10.45 3.33 -6.57
C THR A 133 -10.94 2.39 -7.67
N ASP A 134 -10.03 1.80 -8.43
CA ASP A 134 -10.26 0.82 -9.50
C ASP A 134 -9.99 -0.64 -9.06
N SER A 135 -9.98 -0.89 -7.75
CA SER A 135 -9.89 -2.22 -7.15
C SER A 135 -11.27 -2.80 -6.87
N PHE A 136 -11.55 -4.01 -7.35
CA PHE A 136 -12.88 -4.63 -7.27
C PHE A 136 -12.83 -6.03 -6.66
N ILE A 137 -13.66 -6.27 -5.63
CA ILE A 137 -13.96 -7.61 -5.11
C ILE A 137 -15.15 -8.15 -5.88
N LEU A 138 -14.95 -9.22 -6.65
CA LEU A 138 -15.92 -9.68 -7.64
C LEU A 138 -16.87 -10.76 -7.11
N SER A 139 -16.42 -11.59 -6.17
CA SER A 139 -17.17 -12.70 -5.59
C SER A 139 -17.58 -12.42 -4.15
N ASP A 140 -18.62 -13.12 -3.67
CA ASP A 140 -19.04 -13.03 -2.27
C ASP A 140 -17.94 -13.63 -1.37
N ILE A 141 -17.54 -12.89 -0.33
CA ILE A 141 -16.58 -13.38 0.66
C ILE A 141 -17.35 -13.95 1.85
N ASP A 142 -17.05 -15.19 2.22
CA ASP A 142 -17.80 -15.95 3.25
C ASP A 142 -17.13 -15.99 4.63
N TYR A 143 -16.05 -15.22 4.82
CA TYR A 143 -15.40 -15.05 6.12
C TYR A 143 -14.90 -13.61 6.33
N ASP A 144 -14.76 -13.21 7.60
CA ASP A 144 -14.12 -11.94 7.96
C ASP A 144 -12.60 -12.11 7.90
N PHE A 145 -11.99 -11.67 6.79
CA PHE A 145 -10.55 -11.79 6.62
C PHE A 145 -9.75 -10.89 7.56
N ILE A 146 -10.33 -9.78 8.06
CA ILE A 146 -9.68 -8.92 9.04
C ILE A 146 -9.64 -9.62 10.40
N TYR A 147 -10.75 -10.25 10.78
CA TYR A 147 -10.79 -11.09 11.98
C TYR A 147 -9.82 -12.27 11.87
N SER A 148 -9.76 -12.93 10.71
CA SER A 148 -8.81 -14.02 10.47
C SER A 148 -7.35 -13.57 10.65
N MET A 149 -7.00 -12.39 10.14
CA MET A 149 -5.68 -11.79 10.35
C MET A 149 -5.36 -11.63 11.85
N GLN A 150 -6.31 -11.13 12.63
CA GLN A 150 -6.13 -10.97 14.07
C GLN A 150 -5.97 -12.30 14.81
N GLN A 151 -6.80 -13.30 14.48
CA GLN A 151 -6.74 -14.63 15.12
C GLN A 151 -5.41 -15.33 14.88
N ASP A 152 -4.89 -15.22 13.65
CA ASP A 152 -3.64 -15.85 13.26
C ASP A 152 -2.41 -15.01 13.65
N GLY A 153 -2.61 -13.82 14.22
CA GLY A 153 -1.53 -12.92 14.63
C GLY A 153 -0.74 -12.34 13.46
N LEU A 154 -1.36 -12.23 12.28
CA LEU A 154 -0.73 -11.79 11.05
C LEU A 154 -0.49 -10.28 11.04
N THR A 155 0.64 -9.88 10.46
CA THR A 155 1.02 -8.47 10.29
C THR A 155 0.64 -7.96 8.91
N TYR A 156 0.73 -8.79 7.87
CA TYR A 156 0.47 -8.38 6.48
C TYR A 156 -0.28 -9.45 5.67
N GLY A 157 -1.33 -9.02 4.97
CA GLY A 157 -2.14 -9.85 4.09
C GLY A 157 -2.22 -9.27 2.68
N TYR A 158 -2.12 -10.13 1.66
CA TYR A 158 -2.18 -9.73 0.25
C TYR A 158 -2.99 -10.74 -0.56
N VAL A 159 -3.37 -10.38 -1.79
CA VAL A 159 -4.12 -11.27 -2.70
C VAL A 159 -3.32 -11.64 -3.95
N ALA A 160 -2.28 -10.87 -4.28
CA ALA A 160 -1.47 -11.12 -5.46
C ALA A 160 -0.04 -10.62 -5.28
N GLU A 161 0.88 -11.30 -5.95
CA GLU A 161 2.29 -10.92 -6.09
C GLU A 161 2.62 -10.68 -7.57
N GLY A 162 3.78 -10.10 -7.80
CA GLY A 162 4.33 -9.88 -9.14
C GLY A 162 5.75 -9.36 -9.09
N PHE A 163 6.13 -8.66 -10.15
CA PHE A 163 7.41 -7.98 -10.30
C PHE A 163 7.18 -6.57 -10.80
N ASP A 164 7.98 -5.60 -10.33
CA ASP A 164 8.01 -4.26 -10.93
C ASP A 164 8.99 -4.23 -12.11
N GLY A 165 8.89 -3.19 -12.95
CA GLY A 165 9.85 -2.98 -14.04
C GLY A 165 11.23 -2.56 -13.52
N PRO A 166 12.35 -3.12 -14.04
CA PRO A 166 13.69 -2.65 -13.70
C PRO A 166 13.87 -1.14 -13.94
N GLU A 167 13.18 -0.59 -14.95
CA GLU A 167 13.21 0.83 -15.28
C GLU A 167 12.62 1.77 -14.22
N PHE A 168 11.81 1.24 -13.28
CA PHE A 168 11.20 1.97 -12.17
C PHE A 168 11.87 1.70 -10.81
N THR A 169 12.91 0.87 -10.82
CA THR A 169 13.52 0.33 -9.60
C THR A 169 15.04 0.41 -9.63
N THR A 170 15.59 1.29 -10.47
CA THR A 170 17.01 1.63 -10.53
C THR A 170 17.59 1.85 -9.13
N GLY A 171 18.67 1.13 -8.81
CA GLY A 171 19.38 1.22 -7.53
C GLY A 171 18.67 0.57 -6.33
N LEU A 172 17.47 -0.01 -6.49
CA LEU A 172 16.73 -0.60 -5.36
C LEU A 172 17.48 -1.81 -4.78
N PHE A 173 17.98 -2.71 -5.63
CA PHE A 173 18.74 -3.87 -5.16
C PHE A 173 20.06 -3.48 -4.48
N ASP A 174 20.75 -2.46 -4.99
CA ASP A 174 21.97 -1.93 -4.36
C ASP A 174 21.66 -1.36 -2.98
N PHE A 175 20.62 -0.54 -2.89
CA PHE A 175 20.18 0.03 -1.62
C PHE A 175 19.82 -1.03 -0.59
N VAL A 176 19.11 -2.09 -1.00
CA VAL A 176 18.79 -3.21 -0.09
C VAL A 176 20.05 -3.95 0.33
N ALA A 177 21.00 -4.20 -0.58
CA ALA A 177 22.26 -4.85 -0.24
C ALA A 177 23.08 -4.02 0.77
N ASP A 178 23.21 -2.71 0.54
CA ASP A 178 23.91 -1.79 1.44
C ASP A 178 23.23 -1.70 2.82
N TYR A 179 21.89 -1.72 2.85
CA TYR A 179 21.12 -1.79 4.08
C TYR A 179 21.42 -3.08 4.85
N LEU A 180 21.42 -4.23 4.17
CA LEU A 180 21.78 -5.52 4.78
C LEU A 180 23.22 -5.56 5.28
N ASP A 181 24.13 -4.83 4.66
CA ASP A 181 25.53 -4.75 5.07
C ASP A 181 25.74 -4.04 6.40
N SER A 182 24.89 -3.07 6.70
CA SER A 182 24.91 -2.28 7.92
C SER A 182 23.95 -2.80 9.02
N HIS A 183 23.01 -3.71 8.70
CA HIS A 183 21.96 -4.16 9.61
C HIS A 183 21.94 -5.70 9.75
N VAL A 184 22.71 -6.22 10.72
CA VAL A 184 22.88 -7.68 10.93
C VAL A 184 21.54 -8.40 11.17
N ALA A 185 20.65 -7.83 11.99
CA ALA A 185 19.35 -8.44 12.28
C ALA A 185 18.45 -8.54 11.03
N ALA A 186 18.47 -7.50 10.17
CA ALA A 186 17.78 -7.51 8.90
C ALA A 186 18.35 -8.57 7.95
N ARG A 187 19.68 -8.74 7.92
CA ARG A 187 20.35 -9.78 7.13
C ARG A 187 19.96 -11.19 7.57
N GLU A 188 19.91 -11.45 8.87
CA GLU A 188 19.48 -12.74 9.42
C GLU A 188 18.01 -13.05 9.09
N LEU A 189 17.12 -12.05 9.16
CA LEU A 189 15.73 -12.21 8.76
C LEU A 189 15.59 -12.41 7.25
N ALA A 190 16.26 -11.60 6.44
CA ALA A 190 16.26 -11.72 4.98
C ALA A 190 16.70 -13.11 4.53
N PHE A 191 17.76 -13.66 5.12
CA PHE A 191 18.21 -15.02 4.86
C PHE A 191 17.15 -16.06 5.23
N ARG A 192 16.57 -15.98 6.44
CA ARG A 192 15.49 -16.90 6.87
C ARG A 192 14.24 -16.81 6.00
N ASN A 193 13.93 -15.61 5.53
CA ASN A 193 12.78 -15.32 4.70
C ASN A 193 13.03 -15.61 3.21
N ASN A 194 14.19 -16.16 2.85
CA ASN A 194 14.62 -16.43 1.47
C ASN A 194 14.48 -15.19 0.57
N LEU A 195 14.94 -14.03 1.05
CA LEU A 195 14.99 -12.83 0.22
C LEU A 195 15.93 -13.06 -0.96
N TRP A 196 15.41 -12.89 -2.17
CA TRP A 196 16.19 -12.95 -3.39
C TRP A 196 16.77 -11.58 -3.75
N LEU A 197 18.04 -11.56 -4.12
CA LEU A 197 18.74 -10.43 -4.72
C LEU A 197 19.53 -10.94 -5.93
N PRO A 198 19.52 -10.25 -7.08
CA PRO A 198 20.42 -10.55 -8.19
C PRO A 198 21.88 -10.33 -7.82
N ASP A 199 22.76 -11.01 -8.56
CA ASP A 199 24.20 -10.71 -8.53
C ASP A 199 24.43 -9.24 -8.94
N PRO A 200 25.45 -8.57 -8.37
CA PRO A 200 25.66 -7.13 -8.57
C PRO A 200 25.67 -6.68 -10.05
N GLU A 201 26.22 -7.49 -10.95
CA GLU A 201 26.33 -7.21 -12.39
C GLU A 201 25.01 -7.36 -13.18
N ASP A 202 23.99 -7.93 -12.55
CA ASP A 202 22.67 -8.19 -13.16
C ASP A 202 21.53 -7.39 -12.53
N ARG A 203 21.77 -6.62 -11.47
CA ARG A 203 20.72 -5.87 -10.74
C ARG A 203 19.85 -4.99 -11.64
N ASP A 204 20.44 -4.28 -12.60
CA ASP A 204 19.71 -3.41 -13.54
C ASP A 204 18.90 -4.18 -14.60
N LYS A 205 19.04 -5.51 -14.69
CA LYS A 205 18.33 -6.35 -15.67
C LYS A 205 17.11 -7.04 -15.08
N HIS A 206 16.89 -6.91 -13.77
CA HIS A 206 15.84 -7.62 -13.06
C HIS A 206 14.83 -6.68 -12.43
N GLY A 207 13.56 -7.10 -12.42
CA GLY A 207 12.51 -6.46 -11.66
C GLY A 207 12.46 -7.01 -10.23
N PRO A 208 12.31 -6.19 -9.19
CA PRO A 208 12.09 -6.69 -7.84
C PRO A 208 10.70 -7.32 -7.70
N HIS A 209 10.60 -8.34 -6.84
CA HIS A 209 9.31 -8.86 -6.39
C HIS A 209 8.48 -7.77 -5.70
N LEU A 210 7.17 -7.87 -5.83
CA LEU A 210 6.22 -6.98 -5.16
C LEU A 210 4.98 -7.72 -4.66
N PHE A 211 4.34 -7.14 -3.66
CA PHE A 211 2.92 -7.37 -3.40
C PHE A 211 2.12 -6.44 -4.31
N TYR A 212 1.04 -6.93 -4.92
CA TYR A 212 0.12 -6.10 -5.69
C TYR A 212 -0.78 -5.31 -4.73
N ASN A 213 -0.16 -4.36 -4.04
CA ASN A 213 -0.68 -3.72 -2.82
C ASN A 213 -1.75 -2.66 -3.05
N ASN A 214 -2.29 -2.54 -4.28
CA ASN A 214 -3.60 -1.92 -4.49
C ASN A 214 -4.70 -2.62 -3.68
N PHE A 215 -4.46 -3.87 -3.25
CA PHE A 215 -5.09 -4.48 -2.09
C PHE A 215 -4.03 -4.94 -1.07
N GLU A 216 -4.12 -4.46 0.17
CA GLU A 216 -3.31 -4.96 1.30
C GLU A 216 -4.11 -4.87 2.61
N VAL A 217 -3.91 -5.85 3.51
CA VAL A 217 -4.45 -5.82 4.87
C VAL A 217 -3.27 -5.75 5.83
N VAL A 218 -3.26 -4.73 6.69
CA VAL A 218 -2.06 -4.37 7.44
C VAL A 218 -2.38 -4.18 8.90
N SER A 219 -1.68 -4.90 9.78
CA SER A 219 -1.72 -4.64 11.22
C SER A 219 -0.92 -3.38 11.53
N VAL A 220 -1.63 -2.31 11.91
CA VAL A 220 -1.00 -1.00 12.14
C VAL A 220 -0.06 -1.06 13.31
N GLN A 221 -0.53 -1.52 14.47
CA GLN A 221 0.25 -1.52 15.70
C GLN A 221 1.50 -2.39 15.60
N ARG A 222 1.40 -3.56 14.93
CA ARG A 222 2.55 -4.45 14.73
C ARG A 222 3.61 -3.83 13.82
N LEU A 223 3.21 -3.18 12.73
CA LEU A 223 4.17 -2.51 11.85
C LEU A 223 4.81 -1.29 12.51
N ILE A 224 4.03 -0.38 13.09
CA ILE A 224 4.59 0.87 13.63
C ILE A 224 5.45 0.67 14.88
N SER A 225 5.25 -0.45 15.60
CA SER A 225 6.09 -0.83 16.75
C SER A 225 7.32 -1.65 16.36
N ASN A 226 7.39 -2.13 15.11
CA ASN A 226 8.56 -2.82 14.60
C ASN A 226 9.64 -1.81 14.21
N ALA A 227 10.63 -1.63 15.10
CA ALA A 227 11.69 -0.64 14.93
C ALA A 227 12.48 -0.83 13.62
N GLN A 228 12.77 -2.07 13.24
CA GLN A 228 13.54 -2.36 12.03
C GLN A 228 12.74 -2.06 10.76
N TYR A 229 11.43 -2.34 10.76
CA TYR A 229 10.55 -1.96 9.65
C TYR A 229 10.50 -0.45 9.50
N MET A 230 10.28 0.29 10.59
CA MET A 230 10.20 1.74 10.56
C MET A 230 11.54 2.41 10.21
N GLU A 231 12.66 1.84 10.66
CA GLU A 231 14.00 2.28 10.26
C GLU A 231 14.22 2.14 8.74
N PHE A 232 13.81 1.02 8.15
CA PHE A 232 13.88 0.84 6.70
C PHE A 232 12.95 1.82 5.96
N VAL A 233 11.75 2.08 6.50
CA VAL A 233 10.83 3.12 5.98
C VAL A 233 11.50 4.48 5.92
N ASP A 234 12.15 4.90 7.01
CA ASP A 234 12.84 6.18 7.09
C ASP A 234 14.08 6.23 6.20
N ALA A 235 14.86 5.14 6.11
CA ALA A 235 16.03 5.06 5.23
C ALA A 235 15.64 5.25 3.75
N VAL A 236 14.54 4.62 3.31
CA VAL A 236 14.01 4.79 1.95
C VAL A 236 13.50 6.22 1.73
N ASP A 237 12.78 6.80 2.70
CA ASP A 237 12.27 8.19 2.57
C ASP A 237 13.41 9.21 2.44
N GLN A 238 14.48 9.03 3.23
CA GLN A 238 15.67 9.88 3.23
C GLN A 238 16.54 9.72 1.97
N SER A 239 16.48 8.56 1.30
CA SER A 239 17.16 8.38 0.01
C SER A 239 16.57 9.24 -1.10
N TYR A 240 15.32 9.70 -0.93
CA TYR A 240 14.51 10.38 -1.94
C TYR A 240 14.31 9.57 -3.23
N ASN A 241 14.63 8.28 -3.27
CA ASN A 241 14.59 7.45 -4.49
C ASN A 241 13.16 7.15 -4.98
N ILE A 242 12.15 7.30 -4.11
CA ILE A 242 10.75 7.41 -4.53
C ILE A 242 10.57 8.52 -5.56
N TYR A 243 11.29 9.64 -5.40
CA TYR A 243 11.27 10.77 -6.33
C TYR A 243 12.36 10.67 -7.38
N TRP A 244 13.55 10.10 -7.14
CA TRP A 244 14.58 9.99 -8.20
C TRP A 244 14.32 8.90 -9.23
N TYR A 245 13.65 7.81 -8.84
CA TYR A 245 13.57 6.62 -9.68
C TYR A 245 12.18 6.00 -9.73
N ARG A 246 11.19 6.62 -9.07
CA ARG A 246 9.82 6.09 -8.95
C ARG A 246 9.77 4.75 -8.22
N TRP A 247 10.57 4.55 -7.18
CA TRP A 247 10.45 3.33 -6.38
C TRP A 247 9.02 3.18 -5.84
N GLY A 248 8.29 2.19 -6.36
CA GLY A 248 6.91 1.95 -5.98
C GLY A 248 6.79 1.47 -4.54
N ASP A 249 5.71 1.82 -3.87
CA ASP A 249 5.39 1.34 -2.54
C ASP A 249 5.15 -0.19 -2.52
N ALA A 250 4.68 -0.76 -3.64
CA ALA A 250 4.51 -2.21 -3.83
C ALA A 250 5.80 -3.04 -3.66
N PRO A 251 6.89 -2.82 -4.43
CA PRO A 251 8.15 -3.53 -4.19
C PRO A 251 8.76 -3.13 -2.84
N LEU A 252 8.69 -1.86 -2.44
CA LEU A 252 9.22 -1.43 -1.14
C LEU A 252 8.56 -2.19 0.04
N ARG A 253 7.24 -2.39 0.00
CA ARG A 253 6.50 -3.17 1.00
C ARG A 253 6.94 -4.64 1.04
N PHE A 254 7.16 -5.26 -0.12
CA PHE A 254 7.65 -6.63 -0.20
C PHE A 254 9.01 -6.79 0.48
N TYR A 255 9.95 -5.90 0.16
CA TYR A 255 11.28 -5.94 0.76
C TYR A 255 11.24 -5.61 2.25
N ALA A 256 10.47 -4.61 2.68
CA ALA A 256 10.32 -4.29 4.10
C ALA A 256 9.79 -5.49 4.91
N ALA A 257 8.81 -6.21 4.36
CA ALA A 257 8.29 -7.44 4.98
C ALA A 257 9.36 -8.53 5.08
N LYS A 258 10.12 -8.77 4.00
CA LYS A 258 11.23 -9.75 3.99
C LYS A 258 12.39 -9.37 4.90
N LEU A 259 12.61 -8.07 5.12
CA LEU A 259 13.68 -7.58 5.97
C LEU A 259 13.29 -7.64 7.45
N ALA A 260 12.05 -7.29 7.80
CA ALA A 260 11.67 -6.98 9.19
C ALA A 260 10.60 -7.87 9.83
N LEU A 261 9.91 -8.71 9.06
CA LEU A 261 8.88 -9.62 9.59
C LEU A 261 9.35 -11.08 9.55
N GLN A 262 8.81 -11.93 10.42
CA GLN A 262 8.96 -13.37 10.31
C GLN A 262 8.00 -13.88 9.23
N TYR A 263 8.47 -13.90 7.98
CA TYR A 263 7.62 -13.93 6.79
C TYR A 263 6.55 -15.04 6.83
N ASP A 264 6.94 -16.29 7.07
CA ASP A 264 6.04 -17.44 7.06
C ASP A 264 5.01 -17.45 8.23
N MET A 265 5.26 -16.65 9.27
CA MET A 265 4.38 -16.53 10.44
C MET A 265 3.52 -15.27 10.43
N GLU A 266 3.98 -14.20 9.79
CA GLU A 266 3.36 -12.87 9.87
C GLU A 266 2.77 -12.38 8.54
N VAL A 267 3.11 -13.02 7.43
CA VAL A 267 2.71 -12.60 6.08
C VAL A 267 1.96 -13.74 5.39
N ARG A 268 0.79 -13.46 4.82
CA ARG A 268 -0.04 -14.51 4.20
C ARG A 268 -0.84 -14.01 3.00
N ILE A 269 -0.96 -14.87 1.99
CA ILE A 269 -1.95 -14.70 0.91
C ILE A 269 -3.36 -14.98 1.45
N LEU A 270 -4.29 -14.06 1.25
CA LEU A 270 -5.69 -14.19 1.68
C LEU A 270 -6.49 -14.92 0.61
N CYS A 271 -6.95 -16.14 0.93
CA CYS A 271 -7.74 -16.99 0.04
C CYS A 271 -9.20 -16.54 -0.13
N GLY A 272 -9.89 -17.01 -1.16
CA GLY A 272 -11.32 -16.82 -1.37
C GLY A 272 -11.73 -15.40 -1.76
N ILE A 273 -10.78 -14.60 -2.26
CA ILE A 273 -11.01 -13.24 -2.75
C ILE A 273 -10.74 -13.23 -4.26
N ASP A 274 -11.82 -13.15 -5.07
CA ASP A 274 -11.70 -12.85 -6.50
C ASP A 274 -11.51 -11.35 -6.65
N TYR A 275 -10.31 -10.96 -7.03
CA TYR A 275 -9.86 -9.58 -7.02
C TYR A 275 -9.51 -9.10 -8.43
N TYR A 276 -9.93 -7.88 -8.77
CA TYR A 276 -9.61 -7.25 -10.03
C TYR A 276 -9.00 -5.87 -9.83
N HIS A 277 -7.97 -5.56 -10.61
CA HIS A 277 -7.41 -4.22 -10.73
C HIS A 277 -6.73 -4.05 -12.10
N GLN A 278 -7.12 -2.99 -12.84
CA GLN A 278 -6.52 -2.59 -14.13
C GLN A 278 -6.34 -3.72 -15.17
N GLY A 279 -7.37 -4.54 -15.37
CA GLY A 279 -7.37 -5.61 -16.38
C GLY A 279 -6.77 -6.93 -15.90
N ARG A 280 -6.18 -6.95 -14.70
CA ARG A 280 -5.71 -8.17 -14.04
C ARG A 280 -6.81 -8.73 -13.15
N LEU A 281 -7.09 -10.02 -13.32
CA LEU A 281 -7.98 -10.80 -12.45
C LEU A 281 -7.11 -11.78 -11.66
N ASP A 282 -7.09 -11.63 -10.35
CA ASP A 282 -6.41 -12.52 -9.42
C ASP A 282 -7.47 -13.35 -8.67
N ARG A 283 -7.36 -14.66 -8.80
CA ARG A 283 -8.10 -15.60 -7.97
C ARG A 283 -7.13 -16.18 -6.97
N THR A 284 -7.34 -15.83 -5.73
CA THR A 284 -6.62 -16.44 -4.62
C THR A 284 -7.10 -17.89 -4.47
N CYS A 285 -6.31 -18.71 -3.79
CA CYS A 285 -6.69 -20.05 -3.32
C CYS A 285 -8.19 -20.12 -2.92
#